data_AF-A0A3M0W9Y5-F1
#
_entry.id   AF-A0A3M0W9Y5-F1
#
_cell.length_a   1.000
_cell.length_b   1.000
_cell.length_c   1.000
_cell.angle_alpha   90.00
_cell.angle_beta   90.00
_cell.angle_gamma   90.00
#
_symmetry.space_group_name_H-M   'P 1'
#
loop_
_entity.id
_entity.type
_entity.pdbx_description
1 polymer ?
#
loop_
_entity_poly.entity_id
_entity_poly.type
_entity_poly.pdbx_seq_one_letter_code
_entity_poly.pdbx_strand_id
1 'polypeptide(L)'
;MGIAEPLRRDMELSMVRKADSFRPSMLGAPSGVHDEILTGRDTQISWEDVYAGQDGIKLGGGVEGGQGVLGWHAEFEQKVGMGRQ
;
A
#
# COMPACT_ATOMS: atom_id res chain seq x y z
N MET A 1 -5.65 7.82 37.43
CA MET A 1 -5.52 7.85 35.97
C MET A 1 -6.27 9.07 35.45
N GLY A 2 -5.58 10.18 35.25
CA GLY A 2 -6.18 11.45 34.80
C GLY A 2 -6.20 11.57 33.28
N ILE A 3 -6.91 12.58 32.76
CA ILE A 3 -7.07 12.83 31.32
C ILE A 3 -5.77 13.22 30.59
N ALA A 4 -4.73 13.59 31.35
CA ALA A 4 -3.47 14.09 30.79
C ALA A 4 -2.75 13.05 29.91
N GLU A 5 -2.67 11.79 30.34
CA GLU A 5 -1.98 10.74 29.58
C GLU A 5 -2.73 10.37 28.28
N PRO A 6 -4.05 10.13 28.29
CA PRO A 6 -4.81 9.95 27.04
C PRO A 6 -4.69 11.14 26.09
N LEU A 7 -4.77 12.38 26.61
CA LEU A 7 -4.65 13.58 25.77
C LEU A 7 -3.28 13.69 25.10
N ARG A 8 -2.21 13.46 25.87
CA ARG A 8 -0.85 13.44 25.33
C ARG A 8 -0.70 12.37 24.24
N ARG A 9 -1.24 11.18 24.48
CA ARG A 9 -1.20 10.05 23.54
C ARG A 9 -1.90 10.39 22.23
N ASP A 10 -3.07 11.04 22.29
CA ASP A 10 -3.81 11.47 21.10
C ASP A 10 -3.04 12.53 20.30
N MET A 11 -2.38 13.46 20.98
CA MET A 11 -1.54 14.47 20.34
C MET A 11 -0.33 13.85 19.62
N GLU A 12 0.38 12.93 20.28
CA GLU A 12 1.51 12.20 19.71
C GLU A 12 1.08 11.42 18.45
N LEU A 13 -0.05 10.71 18.53
CA LEU A 13 -0.59 9.94 17.41
C LEU A 13 -0.99 10.82 16.22
N SER A 14 -1.60 11.98 16.49
CA SER A 14 -1.95 12.97 15.48
C SER A 14 -0.73 13.51 14.74
N MET A 15 0.35 13.80 15.45
CA MET A 15 1.60 14.28 14.85
C MET A 15 2.25 13.20 13.97
N VAL A 16 2.35 11.96 14.45
CA VAL A 16 2.95 10.85 13.70
C VAL A 16 2.20 10.61 12.39
N ARG A 17 0.87 10.49 12.45
CA ARG A 17 0.03 10.24 11.25
C ARG A 17 0.11 11.39 10.24
N LYS A 18 0.26 12.62 10.71
CA LYS A 18 0.47 13.78 9.83
C LYS A 18 1.87 13.80 9.24
N ALA A 19 2.90 13.44 10.00
CA ALA A 19 4.27 13.37 9.48
C ALA A 19 4.40 12.32 8.37
N ASP A 20 3.74 11.17 8.53
CA ASP A 20 3.70 10.11 7.52
C ASP A 20 2.96 10.53 6.23
N SER A 21 2.17 11.61 6.26
CA SER A 21 1.47 12.12 5.07
C SER A 21 2.41 12.76 4.03
N PHE A 22 3.63 13.13 4.43
CA PHE A 22 4.61 13.72 3.52
C PHE A 22 5.97 13.04 3.65
N ARG A 23 6.36 12.30 2.61
CA ARG A 23 7.68 11.67 2.48
C ARG A 23 8.13 11.75 1.02
N PRO A 24 9.38 12.17 0.74
CA PRO A 24 9.94 12.11 -0.60
C PRO A 24 9.84 10.71 -1.19
N SER A 25 9.38 10.59 -2.43
CA SER A 25 9.16 9.30 -3.11
C SER A 25 10.40 8.41 -3.16
N MET A 26 11.60 9.00 -3.22
CA MET A 26 12.88 8.28 -3.19
C MET A 26 13.14 7.50 -1.90
N LEU A 27 12.40 7.78 -0.82
CA LEU A 27 12.56 7.15 0.49
C LEU A 27 11.58 6.00 0.74
N GLY A 28 10.77 5.62 -0.26
CA GLY A 28 9.78 4.55 -0.16
C GLY A 28 8.60 4.87 0.76
N ALA A 29 7.75 3.86 1.01
CA ALA A 29 6.60 3.96 1.90
C ALA A 29 7.01 4.21 3.38
N PRO A 30 6.16 4.87 4.19
CA PRO A 30 6.41 5.03 5.62
C PRO A 30 6.41 3.66 6.32
N SER A 31 7.29 3.47 7.29
CA SER A 31 7.42 2.20 8.01
C SER A 31 6.40 2.01 9.14
N GLY A 32 5.59 3.02 9.48
CA GLY A 32 4.53 2.92 10.50
C GLY A 32 5.00 2.72 11.95
N VAL A 33 6.31 2.57 12.19
CA VAL A 33 6.91 2.18 13.49
C VAL A 33 6.45 3.06 14.65
N HIS A 34 6.35 4.37 14.44
CA HIS A 34 5.92 5.30 15.48
C HIS A 34 4.43 5.12 15.83
N ASP A 35 3.55 4.86 14.86
CA ASP A 35 2.12 4.56 15.12
C ASP A 35 1.97 3.22 15.84
N GLU A 36 2.79 2.23 15.50
CA GLU A 36 2.79 0.92 16.14
C GLU A 36 3.17 0.99 17.62
N ILE A 37 4.25 1.70 17.96
CA ILE A 37 4.62 1.96 19.37
C ILE A 37 3.51 2.73 20.10
N LEU A 38 2.90 3.72 19.43
CA LEU A 38 1.85 4.52 20.04
C LEU A 38 0.50 3.77 20.15
N THR A 39 0.33 2.65 19.45
CA THR A 39 -0.86 1.80 19.53
C THR A 39 -0.61 0.48 20.27
N GLY A 40 0.62 0.25 20.77
CA GLY A 40 1.00 -0.97 21.47
C GLY A 40 1.15 -2.19 20.56
N ARG A 41 1.39 -1.95 19.26
CA ARG A 41 1.63 -2.96 18.22
C ARG A 41 3.11 -3.15 17.88
N ASP A 42 4.02 -2.50 18.60
CA ASP A 42 5.48 -2.58 18.43
C ASP A 42 6.06 -3.99 18.61
N THR A 43 5.30 -4.90 19.22
CA THR A 43 5.65 -6.32 19.39
C THR A 43 5.04 -7.23 18.31
N GLN A 44 4.28 -6.66 17.36
CA GLN A 44 3.63 -7.41 16.30
C GLN A 44 4.52 -7.45 15.05
N ILE A 45 4.76 -8.65 14.52
CA ILE A 45 5.46 -8.85 13.25
C ILE A 45 4.43 -9.30 12.22
N SER A 46 4.24 -8.50 11.16
CA SER A 46 3.51 -8.90 9.95
C SER A 46 4.48 -9.26 8.84
N TRP A 47 4.07 -10.16 7.97
CA TRP A 47 4.77 -10.47 6.72
C TRP A 47 3.80 -10.20 5.58
N GLU A 48 4.26 -9.48 4.57
CA GLU A 48 3.53 -9.30 3.32
C GLU A 48 4.39 -9.80 2.17
N ASP A 49 3.76 -10.46 1.21
CA ASP A 49 4.42 -10.82 -0.03
C ASP A 49 4.64 -9.55 -0.87
N VAL A 50 5.88 -9.32 -1.30
CA VAL A 50 6.23 -8.19 -2.17
C VAL A 50 6.27 -8.66 -3.61
N TYR A 51 5.23 -8.34 -4.39
CA TYR A 51 5.21 -8.59 -5.83
C TYR A 51 5.60 -7.33 -6.62
N ALA A 52 6.47 -7.47 -7.60
CA ALA A 52 6.82 -6.38 -8.51
C ALA A 52 5.56 -5.89 -9.26
N GLY A 53 5.30 -4.57 -9.23
CA GLY A 53 4.17 -3.94 -9.95
C GLY A 53 2.86 -3.82 -9.18
N GLN A 54 2.85 -4.09 -7.87
CA GLN A 54 1.65 -4.03 -7.03
C GLN A 54 1.22 -2.60 -6.64
N ASP A 55 2.06 -1.60 -6.90
CA ASP A 55 1.81 -0.18 -6.63
C ASP A 55 0.65 0.44 -7.45
N GLY A 56 -0.01 -0.34 -8.31
CA GLY A 56 -1.09 0.12 -9.19
C GLY A 56 -2.33 -0.76 -9.28
N ILE A 57 -2.34 -1.97 -8.71
CA ILE A 57 -3.51 -2.85 -8.80
C ILE A 57 -4.43 -2.58 -7.60
N LYS A 58 -5.22 -1.50 -7.71
CA LYS A 58 -6.51 -1.43 -7.02
C LYS A 58 -7.38 -2.54 -7.63
N LEU A 59 -7.49 -3.67 -6.94
CA LEU A 59 -8.51 -4.68 -7.23
C LEU A 59 -9.89 -4.07 -6.96
N GLY A 60 -10.46 -3.40 -7.96
CA GLY A 60 -11.82 -2.86 -7.93
C GLY A 60 -11.86 -1.34 -8.12
N GLY A 61 -12.07 -0.91 -9.36
CA GLY A 61 -12.38 0.48 -9.71
C GLY A 61 -11.51 0.97 -10.85
N GLY A 62 -12.05 0.87 -12.08
CA GLY A 62 -11.35 1.14 -13.33
C GLY A 62 -10.61 2.47 -13.34
N VAL A 63 -9.34 2.40 -13.70
CA VAL A 63 -8.56 3.54 -14.18
C VAL A 63 -8.38 3.29 -15.67
N GLU A 64 -8.96 4.18 -16.48
CA GLU A 64 -8.86 4.17 -17.94
C GLU A 64 -7.37 4.11 -18.35
N GLY A 65 -7.01 3.10 -19.13
CA GLY A 65 -5.71 3.00 -19.80
C GLY A 65 -4.71 1.96 -19.27
N GLY A 66 -5.04 1.18 -18.24
CA GLY A 66 -4.16 0.11 -17.74
C GLY A 66 -4.59 -1.27 -18.23
N GLN A 67 -3.90 -1.84 -19.22
CA GLN A 67 -4.09 -3.24 -19.62
C GLN A 67 -3.70 -4.15 -18.45
N GLY A 68 -4.68 -4.64 -17.70
CA GLY A 68 -4.47 -5.67 -16.68
C GLY A 68 -4.05 -7.01 -17.31
N VAL A 69 -3.55 -7.93 -16.49
CA VAL A 69 -3.13 -9.31 -16.87
C VAL A 69 -4.19 -10.05 -17.71
N LEU A 70 -5.47 -9.73 -17.50
CA LEU A 70 -6.60 -10.27 -18.27
C LEU A 70 -6.60 -9.84 -19.75
N GLY A 71 -6.10 -8.65 -20.07
CA GLY A 71 -5.98 -8.16 -21.45
C GLY A 71 -4.84 -8.83 -22.23
N TRP A 72 -3.74 -9.17 -21.54
CA TRP A 72 -2.59 -9.84 -22.14
C TRP A 72 -2.92 -11.25 -22.66
N HIS A 73 -3.75 -11.99 -21.90
CA HIS A 73 -4.17 -13.34 -22.28
C HIS A 73 -5.02 -13.35 -23.57
N ALA A 74 -5.96 -12.40 -23.70
CA ALA A 74 -6.81 -12.28 -24.88
C ALA A 74 -6.02 -11.87 -26.14
N GLU A 75 -5.02 -10.99 -26.00
CA GLU A 75 -4.17 -10.57 -27.13
C GLU A 75 -3.27 -11.71 -27.63
N PHE A 76 -2.76 -12.54 -26.71
CA PHE A 76 -1.91 -13.67 -27.05
C PHE A 76 -2.67 -14.74 -27.85
N GLU A 77 -3.89 -15.09 -27.44
CA GLU A 77 -4.74 -16.04 -28.16
C GLU A 77 -5.05 -15.58 -29.59
N GLN A 78 -5.30 -14.28 -29.78
CA GLN A 78 -5.54 -13.70 -31.10
C GLN A 78 -4.32 -13.80 -32.02
N LYS A 79 -3.12 -13.49 -31.49
CA LYS A 79 -1.87 -13.56 -32.26
C LYS A 79 -1.45 -14.98 -32.59
N VAL A 80 -1.63 -15.93 -31.66
CA VAL A 80 -1.27 -17.33 -31.86
C VAL A 80 -2.26 -18.04 -32.78
N GLY A 81 -3.55 -17.68 -32.73
CA GLY A 81 -4.59 -18.24 -33.60
C GLY A 81 -4.40 -17.92 -35.09
N MET A 82 -3.67 -16.87 -35.44
CA MET A 82 -3.44 -16.44 -36.83
C MET A 82 -2.17 -17.03 -37.46
N GLY A 83 -1.35 -17.76 -36.70
CA GLY A 83 -0.07 -18.32 -37.18
C GLY A 83 -0.14 -19.69 -37.86
N ARG A 84 -1.35 -20.24 -38.09
CA ARG A 84 -1.54 -21.49 -38.84
C ARG A 84 -2.70 -21.36 -39.83
N GLN A 85 -2.41 -20.82 -41.02
CA GLN A 85 -2.82 -21.31 -42.35
C GLN A 85 -2.47 -20.27 -43.42
#